data_AF-A0A815QR60-F1
#
_entry.id   AF-A0A815QR60-F1
#
_cell.length_a   1.000
_cell.length_b   1.000
_cell.length_c   1.000
_cell.angle_alpha   90.00
_cell.angle_beta   90.00
_cell.angle_gamma   90.00
#
_symmetry.space_group_name_H-M   'P 1'
#
loop_
_entity.id
_entity.type
_entity.pdbx_description
1 polymer ?
#
loop_
_entity_poly.entity_id
_entity_poly.type
_entity_poly.pdbx_seq_one_letter_code
_entity_poly.pdbx_strand_id
1 'polypeptide(L)'
;MLNFPYGYFDTSRRPPPIQIKHLQTERIIATATEKLCLFKLFPLIFYEIIDKLPSFTVYKILREILDLVFSSPFRKKWLPILNELCDAFHDAMLLYFPDKIIPKSHFIREYGKIIHDFGPATRYWCMRYEASHAYFKKLAARTNNFKNTPKMLSTHFRLKQSFKFTHFSQMKNLYYSVGMKKIQSSSFNVSMKKRFIRSFWLY
;
A
#
# COMPACT_ATOMS: atom_id res chain seq x y z
N MET A 1 7.90 -17.65 12.08
CA MET A 1 8.08 -16.80 10.87
C MET A 1 8.77 -17.50 9.69
N LEU A 2 9.79 -18.35 9.89
CA LEU A 2 10.45 -19.06 8.79
C LEU A 2 9.56 -20.13 8.12
N ASN A 3 8.65 -20.74 8.89
CA ASN A 3 7.71 -21.77 8.40
C ASN A 3 6.26 -21.26 8.23
N PHE A 4 6.03 -19.95 8.36
CA PHE A 4 4.67 -19.41 8.19
C PHE A 4 4.30 -19.41 6.68
N PRO A 5 3.14 -19.96 6.29
CA PRO A 5 2.72 -20.00 4.90
C PRO A 5 2.20 -18.62 4.46
N TYR A 6 3.04 -17.86 3.75
CA TYR A 6 2.65 -16.56 3.20
C TYR A 6 1.81 -16.74 1.93
N GLY A 7 0.70 -16.01 1.83
CA GLY A 7 -0.12 -15.99 0.62
C GLY A 7 0.59 -15.36 -0.59
N TYR A 8 0.07 -15.61 -1.79
CA TYR A 8 0.66 -15.18 -3.07
C TYR A 8 1.03 -13.69 -3.13
N PHE A 9 0.16 -12.82 -2.60
CA PHE A 9 0.40 -11.37 -2.61
C PHE A 9 1.45 -10.92 -1.58
N ASP A 10 1.71 -11.72 -0.54
CA ASP A 10 2.60 -11.39 0.56
C ASP A 10 3.99 -12.02 0.40
N THR A 11 4.11 -13.06 -0.44
CA THR A 11 5.39 -13.78 -0.67
C THR A 11 6.49 -12.83 -1.17
N SER A 12 6.13 -11.88 -2.05
CA SER A 12 7.07 -10.89 -2.59
C SER A 12 7.57 -9.86 -1.57
N ARG A 13 6.87 -9.71 -0.44
CA ARG A 13 7.16 -8.71 0.61
C ARG A 13 7.37 -9.38 1.96
N ARG A 14 7.78 -10.65 1.93
CA ARG A 14 8.00 -11.44 3.13
C ARG A 14 8.99 -10.73 4.04
N PRO A 15 8.66 -10.49 5.32
CA PRO A 15 9.59 -9.87 6.25
C PRO A 15 10.84 -10.74 6.42
N PRO A 16 12.04 -10.14 6.51
CA PRO A 16 13.26 -10.88 6.75
C PRO A 16 13.21 -11.59 8.12
N PRO A 17 13.96 -12.68 8.31
CA PRO A 17 14.02 -13.36 9.58
C PRO A 17 14.48 -12.38 10.68
N ILE A 18 13.74 -12.33 11.79
CA ILE A 18 14.10 -11.52 12.95
C ILE A 18 15.30 -12.19 13.61
N GLN A 19 16.46 -11.53 13.53
CA GLN A 19 17.69 -12.00 14.15
C GLN A 19 17.74 -11.59 15.62
N ILE A 20 18.45 -12.36 16.46
CA ILE A 20 18.56 -12.10 17.90
C ILE A 20 19.11 -10.69 18.18
N LYS A 21 20.04 -10.20 17.36
CA LYS A 21 20.58 -8.84 17.42
C LYS A 21 19.52 -7.73 17.26
N HIS A 22 18.43 -8.00 16.53
CA HIS A 22 17.32 -7.05 16.39
C HIS A 22 16.52 -6.92 17.68
N LEU A 23 16.46 -7.99 18.47
CA LEU A 23 15.76 -8.01 19.76
C LEU A 23 16.54 -7.22 20.81
N GLN A 24 17.87 -7.35 20.82
CA GLN A 24 18.76 -6.59 21.72
C GLN A 24 18.71 -5.08 21.46
N THR A 25 18.47 -4.66 20.22
CA THR A 25 18.44 -3.25 19.81
C THR A 25 17.03 -2.67 19.73
N GLU A 26 16.00 -3.46 20.06
CA GLU A 26 14.57 -3.14 19.87
C GLU A 26 14.22 -2.62 18.45
N ARG A 27 15.00 -3.02 17.44
CA ARG A 27 14.90 -2.48 16.07
C ARG A 27 14.85 -3.59 15.04
N ILE A 28 13.69 -3.70 14.38
CA ILE A 28 13.50 -4.61 13.25
C ILE A 28 14.02 -3.94 11.97
N ILE A 29 15.10 -4.48 11.41
CA ILE A 29 15.65 -4.09 10.11
C ILE A 29 14.81 -4.74 9.01
N ALA A 30 14.04 -3.94 8.29
CA ALA A 30 13.18 -4.35 7.19
C ALA A 30 12.72 -3.13 6.38
N THR A 31 12.32 -3.33 5.13
CA THR A 31 11.71 -2.28 4.31
C THR A 31 10.33 -1.89 4.85
N ALA A 32 9.83 -0.70 4.49
CA ALA A 32 8.52 -0.24 4.95
C ALA A 32 7.38 -1.20 4.52
N THR A 33 7.48 -1.78 3.32
CA THR A 33 6.54 -2.78 2.81
C THR A 33 6.61 -4.11 3.55
N GLU A 34 7.81 -4.57 3.92
CA GLU A 34 8.00 -5.78 4.74
C GLU A 34 7.44 -5.59 6.15
N LYS A 35 7.68 -4.43 6.77
CA LYS A 35 7.12 -4.09 8.07
C LYS A 35 5.60 -4.06 8.04
N LEU A 36 5.01 -3.49 6.99
CA LEU A 36 3.56 -3.49 6.81
C LEU A 36 3.00 -4.90 6.59
N CYS A 37 3.71 -5.76 5.86
CA CYS A 37 3.35 -7.17 5.69
C CYS A 37 3.36 -7.90 7.03
N LEU A 38 4.45 -7.76 7.80
CA LEU A 38 4.53 -8.30 9.16
C LEU A 38 3.39 -7.78 10.03
N PHE A 39 3.14 -6.46 10.03
CA PHE A 39 2.07 -5.86 10.81
C PHE A 39 0.71 -6.43 10.44
N LYS A 40 0.43 -6.68 9.15
CA LYS A 40 -0.82 -7.30 8.69
C LYS A 40 -1.02 -8.73 9.15
N LEU A 41 0.04 -9.53 9.08
CA LEU A 41 0.00 -10.95 9.40
C LEU A 41 0.31 -11.23 10.87
N PHE A 42 0.65 -10.20 11.65
CA PHE A 42 1.03 -10.33 13.06
C PHE A 42 0.04 -11.18 13.87
N PRO A 43 -1.28 -11.00 13.76
CA PRO A 43 -2.25 -11.77 14.54
C PRO A 43 -2.24 -13.25 14.20
N LEU A 44 -2.00 -13.58 12.93
CA LEU A 44 -1.94 -14.95 12.45
C LEU A 44 -0.61 -15.62 12.81
N ILE A 45 0.49 -14.86 12.79
CA ILE A 45 1.83 -15.38 13.10
C ILE A 45 1.96 -15.69 14.60
N PHE A 46 1.34 -14.90 15.47
CA PHE A 46 1.49 -15.01 16.93
C PHE A 46 0.19 -15.38 17.66
N TYR A 47 -0.72 -16.06 16.97
CA TYR A 47 -2.09 -16.32 17.45
C TYR A 47 -2.14 -16.96 18.85
N GLU A 48 -1.20 -17.84 19.19
CA GLU A 48 -1.15 -18.57 20.48
C GLU A 48 -0.81 -17.69 21.69
N ILE A 49 -0.17 -16.54 21.46
CA ILE A 49 0.40 -15.69 22.53
C ILE A 49 -0.42 -14.41 22.69
N ILE A 50 -1.10 -13.98 21.64
CA ILE A 50 -1.75 -12.68 21.56
C ILE A 50 -2.81 -12.47 22.64
N ASP A 51 -3.60 -13.49 22.96
CA ASP A 51 -4.66 -13.38 23.97
C ASP A 51 -4.10 -13.20 25.40
N LYS A 52 -2.81 -13.48 25.61
CA LYS A 52 -2.13 -13.33 26.90
C LYS A 52 -1.52 -11.94 27.08
N LEU A 53 -1.54 -11.09 26.05
CA LEU A 53 -0.87 -9.79 26.04
C LEU A 53 -1.90 -8.65 26.18
N PRO A 54 -2.03 -8.01 27.35
CA PRO A 54 -2.99 -6.91 27.51
C PRO A 54 -2.64 -5.70 26.64
N SER A 55 -1.34 -5.49 26.35
CA SER A 55 -0.86 -4.44 25.46
C SER A 55 -1.24 -4.67 23.98
N PHE A 56 -1.77 -5.83 23.63
CA PHE A 56 -2.25 -6.12 22.27
C PHE A 56 -3.42 -5.22 21.87
N THR A 57 -4.12 -4.61 22.82
CA THR A 57 -5.14 -3.58 22.56
C THR A 57 -4.57 -2.41 21.74
N VAL A 58 -3.34 -1.98 22.01
CA VAL A 58 -2.66 -0.92 21.24
C VAL A 58 -2.53 -1.31 19.76
N TYR A 59 -2.17 -2.57 19.50
CA TYR A 59 -2.09 -3.11 18.15
C TYR A 59 -3.48 -3.15 17.48
N LYS A 60 -4.52 -3.61 18.19
CA LYS A 60 -5.90 -3.70 17.67
C LYS A 60 -6.41 -2.33 17.23
N ILE A 61 -6.25 -1.30 18.06
CA ILE A 61 -6.71 0.05 17.71
C ILE A 61 -5.91 0.60 16.52
N LEU A 62 -4.58 0.44 16.53
CA LEU A 62 -3.74 0.87 15.41
C LEU A 62 -4.11 0.15 14.10
N ARG A 63 -4.49 -1.13 14.21
CA ARG A 63 -4.95 -1.93 13.08
C ARG A 63 -6.21 -1.34 12.45
N GLU A 64 -7.20 -1.01 13.27
CA GLU A 64 -8.45 -0.38 12.81
C GLU A 64 -8.21 0.99 12.16
N ILE A 65 -7.35 1.82 12.77
CA ILE A 65 -6.91 3.09 12.19
C ILE A 65 -6.33 2.84 10.79
N LEU A 66 -5.41 1.89 10.64
CA LEU A 66 -4.77 1.61 9.35
C LEU A 66 -5.75 1.06 8.32
N ASP A 67 -6.70 0.23 8.72
CA ASP A 67 -7.72 -0.30 7.81
C ASP A 67 -8.64 0.82 7.29
N LEU A 68 -8.99 1.81 8.13
CA LEU A 68 -9.66 3.04 7.69
C LEU A 68 -8.77 3.89 6.78
N VAL A 69 -7.55 4.24 7.22
CA VAL A 69 -6.65 5.15 6.50
C VAL A 69 -6.21 4.59 5.14
N PHE A 70 -6.07 3.27 5.01
CA PHE A 70 -5.74 2.59 3.75
C PHE A 70 -6.96 2.26 2.88
N SER A 71 -8.17 2.48 3.36
CA SER A 71 -9.38 2.26 2.56
C SER A 71 -9.41 3.15 1.31
N SER A 72 -9.82 2.57 0.19
CA SER A 72 -9.99 3.29 -1.08
C SER A 72 -11.31 2.85 -1.72
N PRO A 73 -12.34 3.72 -1.76
CA PRO A 73 -12.35 5.13 -1.34
C PRO A 73 -12.53 5.33 0.17
N PHE A 74 -11.83 6.32 0.74
CA PHE A 74 -12.09 6.80 2.10
C PHE A 74 -13.36 7.67 2.12
N ARG A 75 -14.31 7.37 3.02
CA ARG A 75 -15.55 8.13 3.14
C ARG A 75 -15.45 9.15 4.28
N LYS A 76 -15.77 10.43 4.02
CA LYS A 76 -15.72 11.50 5.04
C LYS A 76 -16.56 11.19 6.30
N LYS A 77 -17.65 10.43 6.17
CA LYS A 77 -18.47 9.98 7.31
C LYS A 77 -17.72 9.13 8.35
N TRP A 78 -16.55 8.60 8.00
CA TRP A 78 -15.70 7.84 8.92
C TRP A 78 -14.74 8.71 9.74
N LEU A 79 -14.67 10.02 9.47
CA LEU A 79 -13.79 10.94 10.21
C LEU A 79 -14.05 10.96 11.73
N PRO A 80 -15.30 10.98 12.23
CA PRO A 80 -15.54 10.93 13.67
C PRO A 80 -14.98 9.65 14.30
N ILE A 81 -15.24 8.50 13.66
CA ILE A 81 -14.74 7.18 14.10
C ILE A 81 -13.20 7.16 14.10
N LEU A 82 -12.58 7.73 13.07
CA LEU A 82 -11.12 7.82 12.99
C LEU A 82 -10.56 8.65 14.15
N ASN A 83 -11.17 9.79 14.48
CA ASN A 83 -10.72 10.63 15.59
C ASN A 83 -10.82 9.90 16.93
N GLU A 84 -11.96 9.24 17.20
CA GLU A 84 -12.15 8.44 18.40
C GLU A 84 -11.10 7.33 18.52
N LEU A 85 -10.80 6.63 17.42
CA LEU A 85 -9.75 5.62 17.38
C LEU A 85 -8.36 6.21 17.61
N CYS A 86 -8.06 7.39 17.05
CA CYS A 86 -6.78 8.07 17.25
C CYS A 86 -6.57 8.50 18.71
N ASP A 87 -7.63 9.01 19.36
CA ASP A 87 -7.60 9.35 20.79
C ASP A 87 -7.44 8.10 21.66
N ALA A 88 -8.23 7.06 21.40
CA ALA A 88 -8.13 5.77 22.09
C ALA A 88 -6.75 5.13 21.93
N PHE A 89 -6.13 5.23 20.74
CA PHE A 89 -4.77 4.74 20.51
C PHE A 89 -3.75 5.50 21.36
N HIS A 90 -3.89 6.82 21.44
CA HIS A 90 -2.98 7.65 22.23
C HIS A 90 -3.10 7.31 23.73
N ASP A 91 -4.31 7.14 24.23
CA ASP A 91 -4.55 6.79 25.63
C ASP A 91 -4.06 5.37 25.94
N ALA A 92 -4.26 4.42 25.02
CA ALA A 92 -3.71 3.07 25.16
C ALA A 92 -2.16 3.06 25.13
N MET A 93 -1.53 3.92 24.32
CA MET A 93 -0.08 4.10 24.30
C MET A 93 0.43 4.65 25.64
N LEU A 94 -0.25 5.65 26.22
CA LEU A 94 0.07 6.18 27.56
C LEU A 94 -0.05 5.12 28.65
N LEU A 95 -1.10 4.29 28.58
CA LEU A 95 -1.36 3.26 29.57
C LEU A 95 -0.35 2.12 29.54
N TYR A 96 -0.07 1.57 28.35
CA TYR A 96 0.77 0.37 28.21
C TYR A 96 2.25 0.67 27.95
N PHE A 97 2.57 1.85 27.41
CA PHE A 97 3.93 2.22 27.01
C PHE A 97 4.26 3.70 27.31
N PRO A 98 4.12 4.17 28.57
CA PRO A 98 4.28 5.58 28.93
C PRO A 98 5.63 6.16 28.50
N ASP A 99 6.71 5.38 28.63
CA ASP A 99 8.07 5.84 28.33
C ASP A 99 8.44 5.77 26.83
N LYS A 100 7.55 5.23 25.97
CA LYS A 100 7.83 5.03 24.54
C LYS A 100 6.98 5.92 23.62
N ILE A 101 6.40 6.98 24.15
CA ILE A 101 5.67 7.99 23.36
C ILE A 101 6.66 8.86 22.61
N ILE A 102 6.55 8.83 21.28
CA ILE A 102 7.39 9.62 20.38
C ILE A 102 6.53 10.62 19.60
N PRO A 103 7.11 11.67 19.00
CA PRO A 103 6.34 12.63 18.21
C PRO A 103 5.43 11.98 17.14
N LYS A 104 5.86 10.86 16.56
CA LYS A 104 5.05 10.10 15.59
C LYS A 104 3.74 9.55 16.18
N SER A 105 3.74 9.08 17.43
CA SER A 105 2.52 8.62 18.10
C SER A 105 1.65 9.77 18.57
N HIS A 106 2.23 10.95 18.83
CA HIS A 106 1.46 12.16 19.11
C HIS A 106 0.71 12.66 17.86
N PHE A 107 1.38 12.71 16.71
CA PHE A 107 0.77 13.20 15.46
C PHE A 107 -0.40 12.37 14.94
N ILE A 108 -0.67 11.19 15.51
CA ILE A 108 -1.81 10.38 15.11
C ILE A 108 -3.15 11.07 15.37
N ARG A 109 -3.25 11.89 16.43
CA ARG A 109 -4.46 12.66 16.76
C ARG A 109 -4.85 13.66 15.67
N GLU A 110 -3.87 14.14 14.91
CA GLU A 110 -4.07 15.07 13.80
C GLU A 110 -4.53 14.38 12.50
N TYR A 111 -4.56 13.04 12.43
CA TYR A 111 -4.84 12.33 11.18
C TYR A 111 -6.20 12.67 10.61
N GLY A 112 -7.24 12.78 11.44
CA GLY A 112 -8.58 13.14 10.96
C GLY A 112 -8.62 14.53 10.32
N LYS A 113 -7.97 15.52 10.94
CA LYS A 113 -7.85 16.88 10.38
C LYS A 113 -7.08 16.88 9.06
N ILE A 114 -5.92 16.22 9.02
CA ILE A 114 -5.11 16.14 7.80
C ILE A 114 -5.91 15.45 6.67
N ILE A 115 -6.64 14.38 6.97
CA ILE A 115 -7.43 13.66 5.96
C ILE A 115 -8.66 14.46 5.52
N HIS A 116 -9.26 15.24 6.42
CA HIS A 116 -10.35 16.15 6.09
C HIS A 116 -9.91 17.20 5.05
N ASP A 117 -8.74 17.80 5.26
CA ASP A 117 -8.24 18.93 4.48
C ASP A 117 -7.56 18.49 3.17
N PHE A 118 -6.73 17.43 3.22
CA PHE A 118 -5.92 16.98 2.07
C PHE A 118 -6.43 15.69 1.40
N GLY A 119 -7.46 15.06 1.98
CA GLY A 119 -8.00 13.79 1.51
C GLY A 119 -7.24 12.56 2.04
N PRO A 120 -7.45 11.37 1.44
CA PRO A 120 -6.91 10.11 1.98
C PRO A 120 -5.38 10.08 2.06
N ALA A 121 -4.82 9.56 3.16
CA ALA A 121 -3.37 9.53 3.40
C ALA A 121 -2.56 8.77 2.35
N THR A 122 -3.17 7.77 1.71
CA THR A 122 -2.57 7.00 0.61
C THR A 122 -2.24 7.84 -0.63
N ARG A 123 -2.79 9.06 -0.76
CA ARG A 123 -2.48 9.97 -1.87
C ARG A 123 -1.15 10.70 -1.69
N TYR A 124 -0.73 10.94 -0.45
CA TYR A 124 0.47 11.73 -0.14
C TYR A 124 1.53 10.97 0.67
N TRP A 125 1.35 9.67 0.94
CA TRP A 125 2.37 8.86 1.60
C TRP A 125 3.68 8.70 0.80
N CYS A 126 4.80 8.60 1.52
CA CYS A 126 6.14 8.53 0.92
C CYS A 126 6.46 7.22 0.20
N MET A 127 5.76 6.10 0.47
CA MET A 127 6.05 4.79 -0.13
C MET A 127 6.07 4.83 -1.66
N ARG A 128 5.14 5.55 -2.30
CA ARG A 128 5.08 5.66 -3.76
C ARG A 128 6.23 6.49 -4.32
N TYR A 129 6.59 7.57 -3.64
CA TYR A 129 7.72 8.41 -4.00
C TYR A 129 9.03 7.64 -3.84
N GLU A 130 9.24 6.91 -2.75
CA GLU A 130 10.43 6.08 -2.56
C GLU A 130 10.56 4.98 -3.63
N ALA A 131 9.44 4.36 -4.00
CA ALA A 131 9.40 3.36 -5.06
C ALA A 131 9.76 3.95 -6.45
N SER A 132 9.32 5.18 -6.75
CA SER A 132 9.71 5.85 -8.00
C SER A 132 11.21 6.21 -7.98
N HIS A 133 11.73 6.66 -6.83
CA HIS A 133 13.15 6.97 -6.64
C HIS A 133 14.06 5.74 -6.74
N ALA A 134 13.56 4.55 -6.42
CA ALA A 134 14.33 3.31 -6.52
C ALA A 134 14.86 3.04 -7.95
N TYR A 135 14.14 3.45 -8.99
CA TYR A 135 14.62 3.38 -10.38
C TYR A 135 15.87 4.24 -10.58
N PHE A 136 15.82 5.50 -10.13
CA PHE A 136 16.92 6.45 -10.30
C PHE A 136 18.16 6.03 -9.52
N LYS A 137 17.99 5.54 -8.28
CA LYS A 137 19.10 5.00 -7.47
C LYS A 137 19.81 3.85 -8.17
N LYS A 138 19.04 2.89 -8.71
CA LYS A 138 19.59 1.75 -9.46
C LYS A 138 20.32 2.19 -10.73
N LEU A 139 19.80 3.19 -11.43
CA LEU A 139 20.43 3.71 -12.64
C LEU A 139 21.75 4.40 -12.32
N ALA A 140 21.76 5.33 -11.36
CA ALA A 140 22.95 6.06 -10.95
C ALA A 140 24.10 5.12 -10.56
N ALA A 141 23.79 4.07 -9.77
CA ALA A 141 24.76 3.06 -9.34
C ALA A 141 25.33 2.20 -10.49
N ARG A 142 24.63 2.09 -11.62
CA ARG A 142 25.09 1.30 -12.78
C ARG A 142 25.90 2.13 -13.76
N THR A 143 25.54 3.40 -13.94
CA THR A 143 26.12 4.26 -14.97
C THR A 143 27.45 4.89 -14.57
N ASN A 144 27.77 4.95 -13.27
CA ASN A 144 29.03 5.51 -12.72
C ASN A 144 29.42 6.88 -13.28
N ASN A 145 28.45 7.67 -13.76
CA ASN A 145 28.67 9.00 -14.30
C ASN A 145 28.27 10.06 -13.27
N PHE A 146 29.27 10.75 -12.74
CA PHE A 146 29.12 11.76 -11.68
C PHE A 146 29.24 13.20 -12.20
N LYS A 147 29.58 13.41 -13.48
CA LYS A 147 29.86 14.74 -14.05
C LYS A 147 28.58 15.57 -14.24
N ASN A 148 27.41 14.93 -14.38
CA ASN A 148 26.09 15.57 -14.37
C ASN A 148 24.97 14.56 -14.14
N THR A 149 24.89 14.01 -12.92
CA THR A 149 23.94 12.95 -12.55
C THR A 149 22.47 13.32 -12.86
N PRO A 150 21.96 14.54 -12.55
CA PRO A 150 20.56 14.89 -12.83
C PRO A 150 20.22 14.88 -14.33
N LYS A 151 21.10 15.40 -15.20
CA LYS A 151 20.89 15.42 -16.66
C LYS A 151 20.85 14.01 -17.23
N MET A 152 21.74 13.13 -16.79
CA MET A 152 21.75 11.74 -17.20
C MET A 152 20.47 11.02 -16.77
N LEU A 153 20.12 11.10 -15.48
CA LEU A 153 18.93 10.44 -14.92
C LEU A 153 17.64 10.88 -15.63
N SER A 154 17.48 12.18 -15.88
CA SER A 154 16.34 12.73 -16.60
C SER A 154 16.28 12.26 -18.06
N THR A 155 17.42 12.21 -18.76
CA THR A 155 17.50 11.72 -20.14
C THR A 155 17.06 10.26 -20.25
N HIS A 156 17.60 9.39 -19.40
CA HIS A 156 17.21 7.97 -19.36
C HIS A 156 15.75 7.77 -18.98
N PHE A 157 15.24 8.54 -18.03
CA PHE A 157 13.84 8.46 -17.64
C PHE A 157 12.91 8.91 -18.77
N ARG A 158 13.26 9.99 -19.48
CA ARG A 158 12.53 10.44 -20.68
C ARG A 158 12.49 9.36 -21.76
N LEU A 159 13.63 8.73 -22.07
CA LEU A 159 13.69 7.63 -23.05
C LEU A 159 12.86 6.41 -22.61
N LYS A 160 12.91 6.05 -21.32
CA LYS A 160 12.08 4.97 -20.78
C LYS A 160 10.59 5.29 -20.88
N GLN A 161 10.19 6.54 -20.64
CA GLN A 161 8.80 6.98 -20.76
C GLN A 161 8.34 6.99 -22.21
N SER A 162 9.15 7.52 -23.14
CA SER A 162 8.79 7.53 -24.56
C SER A 162 8.60 6.11 -25.10
N PHE A 163 9.51 5.18 -24.78
CA PHE A 163 9.38 3.77 -25.14
C PHE A 163 8.10 3.12 -24.59
N LYS A 164 7.76 3.39 -23.33
CA LYS A 164 6.50 2.87 -22.75
C LYS A 164 5.27 3.44 -23.45
N PHE A 165 5.31 4.72 -23.81
CA PHE A 165 4.20 5.39 -24.48
C PHE A 165 4.01 4.86 -25.91
N THR A 166 5.09 4.67 -26.66
CA THR A 166 5.04 4.08 -28.01
C THR A 166 4.59 2.62 -27.98
N HIS A 167 5.06 1.82 -27.01
CA HIS A 167 4.59 0.45 -26.86
C HIS A 167 3.08 0.41 -26.51
N PHE A 168 2.61 1.32 -25.65
CA PHE A 168 1.19 1.38 -25.30
C PHE A 168 0.30 1.83 -26.47
N SER A 169 0.78 2.78 -27.29
CA SER A 169 0.07 3.17 -28.52
C SER A 169 0.07 2.05 -29.56
N GLN A 170 1.17 1.29 -29.70
CA GLN A 170 1.22 0.09 -30.53
C GLN A 170 0.25 -0.99 -30.06
N MET A 171 0.15 -1.26 -28.75
CA MET A 171 -0.81 -2.22 -28.19
C MET A 171 -2.26 -1.79 -28.46
N LYS A 172 -2.58 -0.49 -28.35
CA LYS A 172 -3.90 0.03 -28.77
C LYS A 172 -4.17 -0.19 -30.26
N ASN A 173 -3.16 -0.09 -31.11
CA ASN A 173 -3.27 -0.32 -32.55
C ASN A 173 -3.33 -1.82 -32.90
N LEU A 174 -2.76 -2.71 -32.08
CA LEU A 174 -2.78 -4.17 -32.27
C LEU A 174 -4.16 -4.80 -32.04
N TYR A 175 -5.10 -4.11 -31.36
CA TYR A 175 -6.50 -4.55 -31.30
C TYR A 175 -7.25 -4.40 -32.64
N TYR A 176 -6.63 -3.80 -33.66
CA TYR A 176 -7.20 -3.69 -35.01
C TYR A 176 -6.46 -4.54 -36.07
N SER A 177 -5.42 -5.29 -35.68
CA SER A 177 -4.60 -6.05 -36.63
C SER A 177 -4.38 -7.52 -36.23
N VAL A 178 -5.27 -8.08 -35.42
CA VAL A 178 -5.46 -9.53 -35.38
C VAL A 178 -6.82 -9.79 -36.01
N GLY A 179 -6.83 -10.59 -37.08
CA GLY A 179 -8.02 -10.92 -37.87
C GLY A 179 -9.11 -11.63 -37.07
N MET A 180 -9.78 -10.90 -36.18
CA MET A 180 -11.08 -11.26 -35.68
C MET A 180 -12.07 -10.87 -36.78
N LYS A 181 -12.66 -11.86 -37.46
CA LYS A 181 -13.87 -11.64 -38.26
C LYS A 181 -14.82 -10.82 -37.40
N LYS A 182 -15.17 -9.61 -37.86
CA LYS A 182 -16.28 -8.83 -37.29
C LYS A 182 -17.50 -9.74 -37.34
N ILE A 183 -17.88 -10.31 -36.20
CA ILE A 183 -19.18 -10.96 -36.05
C ILE A 183 -20.19 -9.83 -36.26
N GLN A 184 -20.94 -9.89 -37.36
CA GLN A 184 -21.99 -8.92 -37.63
C GLN A 184 -22.95 -8.92 -36.44
N SER A 185 -23.24 -7.73 -35.92
CA SER A 185 -24.12 -7.49 -34.77
C SER A 185 -25.55 -8.03 -34.95
N SER A 186 -25.89 -8.54 -36.13
CA SER A 186 -27.12 -9.27 -36.46
C SER A 186 -27.23 -10.64 -35.78
N SER A 187 -26.14 -11.16 -35.21
CA SER A 187 -26.12 -12.50 -34.56
C SER A 187 -26.24 -12.47 -33.03
N PHE A 188 -26.32 -11.28 -32.40
CA PHE A 188 -26.68 -11.20 -30.98
C PHE A 188 -28.21 -11.29 -30.83
N ASN A 189 -28.67 -12.50 -30.51
CA ASN A 189 -30.06 -12.79 -30.23
C ASN A 189 -30.61 -11.81 -29.16
N VAL A 190 -31.70 -11.11 -29.47
CA VAL A 190 -32.28 -9.98 -28.70
C VAL A 190 -32.48 -10.31 -27.21
N SER A 191 -32.64 -11.60 -26.90
CA SER A 191 -32.77 -12.13 -25.54
C SER A 191 -31.53 -11.85 -24.65
N MET A 192 -30.31 -11.91 -25.18
CA MET A 192 -29.10 -11.63 -24.39
C MET A 192 -28.95 -10.15 -24.03
N LYS A 193 -29.34 -9.24 -24.94
CA LYS A 193 -29.26 -7.79 -24.72
C LYS A 193 -30.15 -7.32 -23.57
N LYS A 194 -31.35 -7.92 -23.43
CA LYS A 194 -32.26 -7.66 -22.30
C LYS A 194 -31.73 -8.14 -20.96
N ARG A 195 -30.90 -9.19 -20.94
CA ARG A 195 -30.36 -9.78 -19.70
C ARG A 195 -29.21 -8.96 -19.11
N PHE A 196 -28.38 -8.34 -19.96
CA PHE A 196 -27.29 -7.44 -19.52
C PHE A 196 -27.78 -6.08 -19.00
N ILE A 197 -28.87 -5.54 -19.55
CA ILE A 197 -29.43 -4.25 -19.10
C ILE A 197 -30.05 -4.39 -17.70
N ARG A 198 -30.63 -5.55 -17.38
CA ARG A 198 -31.30 -5.79 -16.08
C ARG A 198 -30.32 -5.95 -14.91
N SER A 199 -29.08 -6.37 -15.17
CA SER A 199 -28.03 -6.52 -14.14
C SER A 199 -27.33 -5.21 -13.77
N PHE A 200 -27.51 -4.14 -14.55
CA PHE A 200 -26.80 -2.86 -14.36
C PHE A 200 -27.60 -1.80 -13.59
N TRP A 201 -28.87 -2.08 -13.27
CA TRP A 201 -29.79 -1.14 -12.59
C TRP A 201 -30.14 -1.55 -11.14
N LEU A 202 -29.33 -2.39 -10.50
CA LEU A 202 -29.52 -2.81 -9.09
C LEU A 202 -28.35 -2.47 -8.16
N TYR A 203 -27.62 -1.39 -8.43
CA TYR A 203 -26.79 -0.70 -7.44
C TYR A 203 -26.82 0.81 -7.64
#